data_AF-A0A853D8Z0-F1
#
_entry.id   AF-A0A853D8Z0-F1
#
_cell.length_a   1.000
_cell.length_b   1.000
_cell.length_c   1.000
_cell.angle_alpha   90.00
_cell.angle_beta   90.00
_cell.angle_gamma   90.00
#
_symmetry.space_group_name_H-M   'P 1'
#
loop_
_entity.id
_entity.type
_entity.pdbx_description
1 polymer ?
#
loop_
_entity_poly.entity_id
_entity_poly.type
_entity_poly.pdbx_seq_one_letter_code
_entity_poly.pdbx_strand_id
1 'polypeptide(L)'
;MPLTTPTSLWTLTGTPDDVRSLDAHDYFDHAAYSLMKHGDGAAIHGLGVRLGRHLLHEHGDELLADAVPVFPVAYLAVPPACWYLASEALAVVDDARASRGLPPGRLVHVRKDSVTAGDYAASSEQQRRAELAGIGFEVRESLAGCVAVVVDDVRVTGLAEQTIVSALSSAGPVTVLPAYVAVCTTQLAAAPYVERVLNHTAVESPLDLLPAIEADRFCLTIRFLKFALASPDLAEFVARCPQPVLLQMYDGVLATGAAFADAYAPGVATLRAGLGEFRYALARLHPRDTALPGEDSPVGAASYSRFKHGSGSVAARFARLLAQQYADHHDLSSTPRVWVTGSGYAAVPPAAAALVAPFVAALAELVPGLQVRELRVHRSGRTPGDYAAMSPADRDAALRDDCMYVEDGADLRGELVVALDDIRVTGTHERAMNACLTAAGARWIDHLYLVDAAAFATAPQLESMLNAAAVEGLDDLLAIVRADDFVPNARVCRRVLRLPPEELVRFVEQAPPEVLRWVGDAIEADHLADVEQFADGVRRLRGLAAIRH
;
A
#
# COMPACT_ATOMS: atom_id res chain seq x y z
N MET A 1 33.12 9.20 -29.66
CA MET A 1 32.89 7.87 -29.09
C MET A 1 32.42 6.95 -30.20
N PRO A 2 33.04 5.78 -30.40
CA PRO A 2 32.57 4.82 -31.39
C PRO A 2 31.17 4.31 -31.01
N LEU A 3 30.21 4.53 -31.90
CA LEU A 3 28.91 3.87 -31.90
C LEU A 3 29.05 2.64 -32.78
N THR A 4 28.78 1.45 -32.26
CA THR A 4 28.79 0.24 -33.07
C THR A 4 27.52 0.14 -33.92
N THR A 5 27.56 -0.72 -34.94
CA THR A 5 26.36 -1.08 -35.67
C THR A 5 25.33 -1.69 -34.70
N PRO A 6 24.06 -1.25 -34.73
CA PRO A 6 23.00 -1.87 -33.94
C PRO A 6 22.94 -3.37 -34.14
N THR A 7 22.74 -4.10 -33.06
CA THR A 7 22.48 -5.55 -33.08
C THR A 7 21.04 -5.86 -32.70
N SER A 8 20.48 -6.96 -33.21
CA SER A 8 19.08 -7.32 -32.96
C SER A 8 18.80 -8.79 -33.19
N LEU A 9 17.89 -9.37 -32.39
CA LEU A 9 17.45 -10.75 -32.60
C LEU A 9 16.76 -10.93 -33.96
N TRP A 10 15.91 -9.98 -34.36
CA TRP A 10 15.17 -10.05 -35.63
C TRP A 10 15.27 -8.77 -36.45
N THR A 11 15.32 -8.92 -37.77
CA THR A 11 15.05 -7.83 -38.73
C THR A 11 13.64 -8.01 -39.29
N LEU A 12 12.73 -7.07 -39.08
CA LEU A 12 11.32 -7.17 -39.46
C LEU A 12 11.02 -6.47 -40.79
N THR A 13 10.23 -7.14 -41.63
CA THR A 13 9.79 -6.67 -42.95
C THR A 13 8.30 -6.95 -43.16
N GLY A 14 7.75 -6.48 -44.28
CA GLY A 14 6.35 -6.68 -44.66
C GLY A 14 5.49 -5.42 -44.52
N THR A 15 4.20 -5.63 -44.28
CA THR A 15 3.20 -4.58 -44.01
C THR A 15 2.78 -4.64 -42.54
N PRO A 16 2.11 -3.61 -41.99
CA PRO A 16 1.59 -3.67 -40.62
C PRO A 16 0.74 -4.91 -40.33
N ASP A 17 -0.02 -5.40 -41.31
CA ASP A 17 -0.89 -6.58 -41.16
C ASP A 17 -0.18 -7.92 -41.42
N ASP A 18 1.07 -7.90 -41.93
CA ASP A 18 1.86 -9.08 -42.29
C ASP A 18 3.35 -8.83 -41.92
N VAL A 19 3.59 -8.52 -40.64
CA VAL A 19 4.95 -8.34 -40.14
C VAL A 19 5.61 -9.70 -39.96
N ARG A 20 6.78 -9.87 -40.60
CA ARG A 20 7.57 -11.11 -40.54
C ARG A 20 9.05 -10.82 -40.39
N SER A 21 9.80 -11.81 -39.89
CA SER A 21 11.26 -11.78 -39.96
C SER A 21 11.73 -11.81 -41.41
N LEU A 22 12.82 -11.08 -41.68
CA LEU A 22 13.51 -11.10 -42.97
C LEU A 22 14.25 -12.43 -43.18
N ASP A 23 14.71 -13.07 -42.10
CA ASP A 23 15.22 -14.44 -42.17
C ASP A 23 14.03 -15.40 -42.09
N ALA A 24 13.77 -16.12 -43.19
CA ALA A 24 12.66 -17.04 -43.31
C ALA A 24 12.72 -18.23 -42.35
N HIS A 25 13.88 -18.52 -41.75
CA HIS A 25 14.05 -19.61 -40.79
C HIS A 25 13.85 -19.17 -39.34
N ASP A 26 13.68 -17.87 -39.10
CA ASP A 26 13.56 -17.31 -37.76
C ASP A 26 12.19 -16.67 -37.55
N TYR A 27 11.39 -17.24 -36.65
CA TYR A 27 10.03 -16.78 -36.38
C TYR A 27 10.03 -15.71 -35.29
N PHE A 28 9.53 -14.52 -35.64
CA PHE A 28 9.27 -13.47 -34.67
C PHE A 28 7.93 -13.74 -33.95
N ASP A 29 8.02 -14.02 -32.65
CA ASP A 29 6.87 -14.29 -31.80
C ASP A 29 6.18 -12.98 -31.39
N HIS A 30 5.22 -12.55 -32.21
CA HIS A 30 4.42 -11.35 -31.96
C HIS A 30 3.68 -11.39 -30.62
N ALA A 31 3.22 -12.57 -30.21
CA ALA A 31 2.47 -12.71 -28.96
C ALA A 31 3.39 -12.51 -27.76
N ALA A 32 4.56 -13.16 -27.74
CA ALA A 32 5.55 -12.95 -26.70
C ALA A 32 6.01 -11.48 -26.66
N TYR A 33 6.23 -10.84 -27.81
CA TYR A 33 6.59 -9.43 -27.84
C TYR A 33 5.50 -8.53 -27.23
N SER A 34 4.24 -8.73 -27.63
CA SER A 34 3.08 -7.98 -27.11
C SER A 34 2.94 -8.18 -25.59
N LEU A 35 3.00 -9.42 -25.10
CA LEU A 35 2.96 -9.74 -23.67
C LEU A 35 4.10 -9.10 -22.88
N MET A 36 5.34 -9.18 -23.38
CA MET A 36 6.51 -8.56 -22.77
C MET A 36 6.34 -7.04 -22.61
N LYS A 37 5.81 -6.38 -23.65
CA LYS A 37 5.56 -4.93 -23.63
C LYS A 37 4.60 -4.49 -22.51
N HIS A 38 3.67 -5.37 -22.16
CA HIS A 38 2.66 -5.14 -21.14
C HIS A 38 2.99 -5.77 -19.79
N GLY A 39 4.18 -6.36 -19.63
CA GLY A 39 4.66 -6.78 -18.31
C GLY A 39 4.55 -8.27 -18.00
N ASP A 40 4.31 -9.15 -18.99
CA ASP A 40 4.42 -10.59 -18.73
C ASP A 40 5.89 -10.98 -18.52
N GLY A 41 6.21 -11.43 -17.30
CA GLY A 41 7.57 -11.75 -16.87
C GLY A 41 8.17 -12.95 -17.58
N ALA A 42 7.38 -13.91 -18.06
CA ALA A 42 7.94 -15.04 -18.81
C ALA A 42 8.30 -14.64 -20.24
N ALA A 43 7.49 -13.79 -20.87
CA ALA A 43 7.83 -13.20 -22.15
C ALA A 43 9.06 -12.28 -22.04
N ILE A 44 9.12 -11.45 -21.00
CA ILE A 44 10.31 -10.64 -20.63
C ILE A 44 11.54 -11.54 -20.49
N HIS A 45 11.48 -12.57 -19.65
CA HIS A 45 12.60 -13.47 -19.40
C HIS A 45 13.05 -14.18 -20.68
N GLY A 46 12.10 -14.75 -21.44
CA GLY A 46 12.41 -15.47 -22.68
C GLY A 46 13.10 -14.59 -23.73
N LEU A 47 12.61 -13.36 -23.94
CA LEU A 47 13.20 -12.41 -24.89
C LEU A 47 14.52 -11.83 -24.38
N GLY A 48 14.59 -11.47 -23.10
CA GLY A 48 15.79 -10.93 -22.46
C GLY A 48 16.95 -11.91 -22.44
N VAL A 49 16.71 -13.19 -22.12
CA VAL A 49 17.74 -14.24 -22.18
C VAL A 49 18.25 -14.45 -23.60
N ARG A 50 17.35 -14.46 -24.59
CA ARG A 50 17.76 -14.55 -26.02
C ARG A 50 18.63 -13.35 -26.40
N LEU A 51 18.22 -12.14 -26.01
CA LEU A 51 18.97 -10.92 -26.28
C LEU A 51 20.36 -10.94 -25.63
N GLY A 52 20.46 -11.36 -24.37
CA GLY A 52 21.74 -11.51 -23.67
C GLY A 52 22.69 -12.52 -24.35
N ARG A 53 22.16 -13.67 -24.81
CA ARG A 53 22.95 -14.66 -25.57
C ARG A 53 23.41 -14.10 -26.92
N HIS A 54 22.54 -13.38 -27.61
CA HIS A 54 22.87 -12.74 -28.88
C HIS A 54 23.93 -11.64 -28.70
N LEU A 55 23.83 -10.83 -27.64
CA LEU A 55 24.86 -9.86 -27.25
C LEU A 55 26.22 -10.52 -27.03
N LEU A 56 26.28 -11.65 -26.32
CA LEU A 56 27.53 -12.38 -26.11
C LEU A 56 28.08 -13.01 -27.40
N HIS A 57 27.21 -13.40 -28.33
CA HIS A 57 27.62 -13.93 -29.63
C HIS A 57 28.24 -12.83 -30.51
N GLU A 58 27.59 -11.67 -30.61
CA GLU A 58 28.01 -10.57 -31.51
C GLU A 58 29.10 -9.68 -30.89
N HIS A 59 29.07 -9.49 -29.57
CA HIS A 59 29.92 -8.52 -28.85
C HIS A 59 30.61 -9.15 -27.63
N GLY A 60 30.86 -10.46 -27.67
CA GLY A 60 31.52 -11.17 -26.58
C GLY A 60 32.92 -10.63 -26.25
N ASP A 61 33.65 -10.14 -27.25
CA ASP A 61 34.99 -9.58 -27.06
C ASP A 61 34.95 -8.28 -26.25
N GLU A 62 33.96 -7.40 -26.48
CA GLU A 62 33.77 -6.18 -25.70
C GLU A 62 33.16 -6.44 -24.32
N LEU A 63 32.14 -7.31 -24.26
CA LEU A 63 31.37 -7.57 -23.03
C LEU A 63 32.12 -8.46 -22.03
N LEU A 64 33.10 -9.24 -22.49
CA LEU A 64 33.93 -10.11 -21.66
C LEU A 64 35.38 -9.60 -21.54
N ALA A 65 35.59 -8.30 -21.79
CA ALA A 65 36.83 -7.59 -21.49
C ALA A 65 36.82 -7.05 -20.04
N ASP A 66 37.93 -6.40 -19.66
CA ASP A 66 38.10 -5.75 -18.35
C ASP A 66 37.11 -4.59 -18.13
N ALA A 67 36.69 -3.92 -19.20
CA ALA A 67 35.69 -2.87 -19.13
C ALA A 67 34.35 -3.43 -18.63
N VAL A 68 33.77 -2.78 -17.61
CA VAL A 68 32.50 -3.21 -17.01
C VAL A 68 31.36 -2.84 -17.96
N PRO A 69 30.48 -3.80 -18.35
CA PRO A 69 29.30 -3.48 -19.12
C PRO A 69 28.29 -2.74 -18.24
N VAL A 70 27.74 -1.65 -18.77
CA VAL A 70 26.72 -0.85 -18.12
C VAL A 70 25.51 -0.77 -19.03
N PHE A 71 24.33 -1.06 -18.51
CA PHE A 71 23.06 -1.04 -19.23
C PHE A 71 22.28 0.22 -18.81
N PRO A 72 22.48 1.36 -19.48
CA PRO A 72 21.72 2.57 -19.18
C PRO A 72 20.28 2.46 -19.70
N VAL A 73 19.30 2.67 -18.85
CA VAL A 73 17.88 2.67 -19.23
C VAL A 73 17.19 3.93 -18.73
N ALA A 74 16.49 4.62 -19.64
CA ALA A 74 15.92 5.92 -19.36
C ALA A 74 14.42 5.87 -19.02
N TYR A 75 14.06 6.33 -17.82
CA TYR A 75 12.67 6.40 -17.36
C TYR A 75 12.46 7.50 -16.31
N LEU A 76 11.21 7.91 -16.08
CA LEU A 76 10.89 8.90 -15.04
C LEU A 76 10.70 8.23 -13.69
N ALA A 77 9.71 7.33 -13.60
CA ALA A 77 9.31 6.67 -12.36
C ALA A 77 9.00 5.19 -12.58
N VAL A 78 7.96 4.87 -13.35
CA VAL A 78 7.63 3.47 -13.67
C VAL A 78 8.57 2.97 -14.78
N PRO A 79 9.24 1.81 -14.62
CA PRO A 79 10.13 1.28 -15.64
C PRO A 79 9.40 0.94 -16.95
N PRO A 80 10.04 1.15 -18.12
CA PRO A 80 9.58 0.61 -19.39
C PRO A 80 9.95 -0.87 -19.51
N ALA A 81 9.34 -1.57 -20.47
CA ALA A 81 9.64 -2.98 -20.74
C ALA A 81 11.13 -3.22 -21.06
N CYS A 82 11.81 -2.27 -21.73
CA CYS A 82 13.23 -2.36 -22.02
C CYS A 82 14.13 -2.35 -20.77
N TRP A 83 13.66 -1.85 -19.63
CA TRP A 83 14.38 -1.99 -18.34
C TRP A 83 14.47 -3.45 -17.91
N TYR A 84 13.34 -4.17 -17.97
CA TYR A 84 13.28 -5.58 -17.60
C TYR A 84 14.07 -6.44 -18.60
N LEU A 85 13.97 -6.14 -19.90
CA LEU A 85 14.81 -6.79 -20.93
C LEU A 85 16.30 -6.58 -20.67
N ALA A 86 16.71 -5.36 -20.33
CA ALA A 86 18.10 -5.05 -20.01
C ALA A 86 18.59 -5.82 -18.78
N SER A 87 17.75 -5.96 -17.75
CA SER A 87 18.06 -6.72 -16.55
C SER A 87 18.30 -8.21 -16.86
N GLU A 88 17.41 -8.83 -17.65
CA GLU A 88 17.54 -10.23 -18.05
C GLU A 88 18.75 -10.47 -18.98
N ALA A 89 18.99 -9.54 -19.91
CA ALA A 89 20.16 -9.61 -20.79
C ALA A 89 21.47 -9.45 -19.98
N LEU A 90 21.50 -8.53 -19.01
CA LEU A 90 22.63 -8.33 -18.10
C LEU A 90 22.89 -9.59 -17.27
N ALA A 91 21.87 -10.27 -16.75
CA ALA A 91 22.05 -11.52 -15.99
C ALA A 91 22.80 -12.59 -16.82
N VAL A 92 22.46 -12.75 -18.10
CA VAL A 92 23.18 -13.67 -19.01
C VAL A 92 24.63 -13.23 -19.24
N VAL A 93 24.87 -11.93 -19.41
CA VAL A 93 26.23 -11.39 -19.55
C VAL A 93 27.03 -11.60 -18.26
N ASP A 94 26.44 -11.40 -17.10
CA ASP A 94 27.07 -11.53 -15.80
C ASP A 94 27.44 -12.98 -15.49
N ASP A 95 26.58 -13.95 -15.85
CA ASP A 95 26.92 -15.38 -15.76
C ASP A 95 28.17 -15.71 -16.61
N ALA A 96 28.24 -15.18 -17.84
CA ALA A 96 29.40 -15.37 -18.70
C ALA A 96 30.65 -14.68 -18.16
N ARG A 97 30.51 -13.48 -17.56
CA ARG A 97 31.63 -12.76 -16.92
C ARG A 97 32.13 -13.47 -15.67
N ALA A 98 31.23 -13.96 -14.83
CA ALA A 98 31.56 -14.74 -13.65
C ALA A 98 32.37 -16.00 -14.00
N SER A 99 32.04 -16.68 -15.10
CA SER A 99 32.81 -17.83 -15.60
C SER A 99 34.26 -17.50 -15.98
N ARG A 100 34.57 -16.21 -16.21
CA ARG A 100 35.92 -15.69 -16.51
C ARG A 100 36.57 -14.97 -15.32
N GLY A 101 35.93 -14.95 -14.15
CA GLY A 101 36.41 -14.22 -12.98
C GLY A 101 36.36 -12.70 -13.12
N LEU A 102 35.51 -12.18 -14.02
CA LEU A 102 35.32 -10.75 -14.24
C LEU A 102 34.21 -10.19 -13.33
N PRO A 103 34.28 -8.90 -12.92
CA PRO A 103 33.23 -8.28 -12.12
C PRO A 103 31.92 -8.19 -12.90
N PRO A 104 30.75 -8.26 -12.24
CA PRO A 104 29.45 -8.12 -12.91
C PRO A 104 29.29 -6.71 -13.50
N GLY A 105 28.42 -6.62 -14.50
CA GLY A 105 27.95 -5.37 -15.06
C GLY A 105 27.00 -4.64 -14.11
N ARG A 106 26.41 -3.55 -14.61
CA ARG A 106 25.49 -2.71 -13.83
C ARG A 106 24.35 -2.22 -14.70
N LEU A 107 23.15 -2.18 -14.12
CA LEU A 107 22.00 -1.49 -14.69
C LEU A 107 21.97 -0.05 -14.13
N VAL A 108 21.98 0.96 -15.00
CA VAL A 108 22.04 2.37 -14.59
C VAL A 108 20.77 3.10 -15.02
N HIS A 109 20.15 3.82 -14.08
CA HIS A 109 19.01 4.66 -14.37
C HIS A 109 19.45 5.98 -15.00
N VAL A 110 18.95 6.26 -16.22
CA VAL A 110 19.04 7.57 -16.85
C VAL A 110 17.74 8.32 -16.53
N ARG A 111 17.83 9.38 -15.73
CA ARG A 111 16.64 10.13 -15.31
C ARG A 111 16.05 10.85 -16.52
N LYS A 112 14.75 10.65 -16.75
CA LYS A 112 13.92 11.52 -17.58
C LYS A 112 13.26 12.59 -16.71
N ASP A 113 13.07 13.79 -17.24
CA ASP A 113 12.34 14.86 -16.53
C ASP A 113 10.82 14.85 -16.77
N SER A 114 10.39 14.12 -17.80
CA SER A 114 8.99 14.08 -18.24
C SER A 114 8.66 12.74 -18.92
N VAL A 115 7.36 12.48 -19.05
CA VAL A 115 6.82 11.37 -19.84
C VAL A 115 6.03 11.95 -21.00
N THR A 116 6.07 11.29 -22.15
CA THR A 116 5.24 11.64 -23.29
C THR A 116 3.76 11.62 -22.92
N ALA A 117 3.06 12.72 -23.19
CA ALA A 117 1.68 12.93 -22.77
C ALA A 117 0.66 12.37 -23.79
N GLY A 118 1.10 12.08 -25.02
CA GLY A 118 0.24 11.62 -26.11
C GLY A 118 0.40 10.15 -26.50
N ASP A 119 -0.48 9.70 -27.39
CA ASP A 119 -0.31 8.45 -28.14
C ASP A 119 0.84 8.62 -29.14
N TYR A 120 2.04 8.32 -28.67
CA TYR A 120 3.28 8.39 -29.44
C TYR A 120 3.18 7.59 -30.76
N ALA A 121 2.37 6.52 -30.80
CA ALA A 121 2.19 5.69 -31.98
C ALA A 121 1.31 6.34 -33.06
N ALA A 122 0.45 7.29 -32.68
CA ALA A 122 -0.41 8.04 -33.61
C ALA A 122 0.18 9.38 -34.08
N SER A 123 1.32 9.79 -33.53
CA SER A 123 1.94 11.10 -33.77
C SER A 123 2.80 11.12 -35.04
N SER A 124 2.81 12.25 -35.77
CA SER A 124 3.70 12.43 -36.93
C SER A 124 5.17 12.40 -36.52
N GLU A 125 6.09 12.12 -37.45
CA GLU A 125 7.54 12.12 -37.15
C GLU A 125 8.03 13.47 -36.60
N GLN A 126 7.52 14.58 -37.12
CA GLN A 126 7.88 15.92 -36.65
C GLN A 126 7.39 16.17 -35.21
N GLN A 127 6.17 15.74 -34.87
CA GLN A 127 5.65 15.82 -33.50
C GLN A 127 6.49 14.95 -32.55
N ARG A 128 6.82 13.71 -32.95
CA ARG A 128 7.68 12.81 -32.16
C ARG A 128 9.06 13.42 -31.90
N ARG A 129 9.68 14.04 -32.91
CA ARG A 129 10.96 14.76 -32.74
C ARG A 129 10.84 15.94 -31.78
N ALA A 130 9.78 16.74 -31.90
CA ALA A 130 9.56 17.89 -31.04
C ALA A 130 9.32 17.47 -29.58
N GLU A 131 8.53 16.42 -29.36
CA GLU A 131 8.27 15.87 -28.03
C GLU A 131 9.53 15.27 -27.41
N LEU A 132 10.29 14.46 -28.16
CA LEU A 132 11.57 13.89 -27.70
C LEU A 132 12.63 14.98 -27.40
N ALA A 133 12.68 16.05 -28.20
CA ALA A 133 13.59 17.17 -27.96
C ALA A 133 13.25 17.96 -26.69
N GLY A 134 12.01 17.84 -26.19
CA GLY A 134 11.58 18.45 -24.94
C GLY A 134 11.89 17.63 -23.69
N ILE A 135 12.35 16.37 -23.84
CA ILE A 135 12.64 15.48 -22.70
C ILE A 135 14.12 15.63 -22.33
N GLY A 136 14.38 16.08 -21.10
CA GLY A 136 15.71 16.10 -20.51
C GLY A 136 16.13 14.69 -20.07
N PHE A 137 17.38 14.33 -20.40
CA PHE A 137 18.02 13.10 -19.96
C PHE A 137 19.24 13.45 -19.09
N GLU A 138 19.26 12.93 -17.86
CA GLU A 138 20.36 13.12 -16.92
C GLU A 138 20.96 11.76 -16.54
N VAL A 139 22.25 11.57 -16.84
CA VAL A 139 23.02 10.43 -16.35
C VAL A 139 23.73 10.89 -15.08
N ARG A 140 23.34 10.32 -13.93
CA ARG A 140 23.84 10.74 -12.61
C ARG A 140 25.17 10.11 -12.20
N GLU A 141 25.56 9.07 -12.90
CA GLU A 141 26.76 8.29 -12.62
C GLU A 141 27.75 8.42 -13.78
N SER A 142 29.05 8.37 -13.48
CA SER A 142 30.07 8.34 -14.53
C SER A 142 30.01 6.99 -15.28
N LEU A 143 30.10 7.06 -16.60
CA LEU A 143 30.23 5.88 -17.47
C LEU A 143 31.66 5.75 -18.03
N ALA A 144 32.61 6.51 -17.48
CA ALA A 144 34.01 6.48 -17.92
C ALA A 144 34.60 5.07 -17.82
N GLY A 145 35.27 4.63 -18.89
CA GLY A 145 35.92 3.31 -18.93
C GLY A 145 34.96 2.11 -19.09
N CYS A 146 33.66 2.34 -19.24
CA CYS A 146 32.66 1.28 -19.38
C CYS A 146 32.28 1.02 -20.84
N VAL A 147 31.71 -0.16 -21.10
CA VAL A 147 30.97 -0.46 -22.35
C VAL A 147 29.50 -0.23 -22.06
N ALA A 148 28.86 0.74 -22.72
CA ALA A 148 27.46 1.04 -22.50
C ALA A 148 26.58 0.22 -23.47
N VAL A 149 25.69 -0.61 -22.95
CA VAL A 149 24.75 -1.44 -23.72
C VAL A 149 23.36 -0.81 -23.66
N VAL A 150 22.94 -0.17 -24.74
CA VAL A 150 21.62 0.48 -24.82
C VAL A 150 20.63 -0.55 -25.33
N VAL A 151 19.80 -1.07 -24.43
CA VAL A 151 18.75 -2.03 -24.77
C VAL A 151 17.43 -1.30 -25.02
N ASP A 152 16.80 -1.60 -26.14
CA ASP A 152 15.42 -1.20 -26.43
C ASP A 152 14.65 -2.37 -27.06
N ASP A 153 13.33 -2.25 -27.15
CA ASP A 153 12.50 -3.33 -27.69
C ASP A 153 12.51 -3.39 -29.22
N VAL A 154 12.00 -2.36 -29.92
CA VAL A 154 11.95 -2.33 -31.38
C VAL A 154 12.51 -1.03 -31.94
N ARG A 155 13.44 -1.15 -32.89
CA ARG A 155 13.97 0.00 -33.62
C ARG A 155 13.10 0.27 -34.86
N VAL A 156 12.27 1.31 -34.78
CA VAL A 156 11.49 1.78 -35.94
C VAL A 156 12.28 2.83 -36.74
N THR A 157 12.54 4.00 -36.14
CA THR A 157 13.21 5.14 -36.81
C THR A 157 14.60 5.44 -36.26
N GLY A 158 14.96 4.90 -35.08
CA GLY A 158 16.22 5.20 -34.40
C GLY A 158 16.28 6.57 -33.69
N LEU A 159 15.17 7.32 -33.60
CA LEU A 159 15.17 8.62 -32.92
C LEU A 159 15.43 8.51 -31.40
N ALA A 160 14.83 7.51 -30.75
CA ALA A 160 15.07 7.25 -29.32
C ALA A 160 16.53 6.87 -29.05
N GLU A 161 17.10 5.99 -29.89
CA GLU A 161 18.53 5.63 -29.92
C GLU A 161 19.43 6.86 -30.00
N GLN A 162 19.19 7.74 -30.98
CA GLN A 162 20.00 8.94 -31.15
C GLN A 162 19.95 9.85 -29.91
N THR A 163 18.77 9.95 -29.29
CA THR A 163 18.57 10.81 -28.12
C THR A 163 19.34 10.27 -26.91
N ILE A 164 19.23 8.96 -26.63
CA ILE A 164 19.95 8.36 -25.50
C ILE A 164 21.45 8.29 -25.76
N VAL A 165 21.89 7.97 -26.97
CA VAL A 165 23.32 8.00 -27.35
C VAL A 165 23.90 9.41 -27.18
N SER A 166 23.16 10.44 -27.57
CA SER A 166 23.55 11.83 -27.35
C SER A 166 23.72 12.15 -25.86
N ALA A 167 22.77 11.75 -25.02
CA ALA A 167 22.86 11.93 -23.56
C ALA A 167 24.08 11.19 -22.97
N LEU A 168 24.32 9.95 -23.39
CA LEU A 168 25.43 9.11 -22.93
C LEU A 168 26.80 9.64 -23.38
N SER A 169 26.87 10.34 -24.51
CA SER A 169 28.15 10.87 -25.02
C SER A 169 28.85 11.79 -24.02
N SER A 170 28.09 12.50 -23.20
CA SER A 170 28.59 13.37 -22.12
C SER A 170 29.11 12.59 -20.90
N ALA A 171 28.67 11.35 -20.71
CA ALA A 171 29.02 10.50 -19.57
C ALA A 171 30.31 9.68 -19.78
N GLY A 172 30.87 9.70 -21.00
CA GLY A 172 32.19 9.17 -21.34
C GLY A 172 32.37 7.65 -21.48
N PRO A 173 31.39 6.83 -21.92
CA PRO A 173 31.66 5.42 -22.19
C PRO A 173 32.70 5.23 -23.30
N VAL A 174 33.43 4.11 -23.24
CA VAL A 174 34.45 3.76 -24.24
C VAL A 174 33.79 3.41 -25.56
N THR A 175 32.69 2.65 -25.48
CA THR A 175 31.90 2.17 -26.61
C THR A 175 30.43 2.17 -26.22
N VAL A 176 29.54 2.44 -27.18
CA VAL A 176 28.09 2.21 -27.03
C VAL A 176 27.65 1.12 -27.99
N LEU A 177 26.95 0.12 -27.45
CA LEU A 177 26.37 -1.03 -28.13
C LEU A 177 24.83 -0.93 -28.12
N PRO A 178 24.19 -0.49 -29.22
CA PRO A 178 22.73 -0.52 -29.33
C PRO A 178 22.24 -1.95 -29.58
N ALA A 179 21.28 -2.42 -28.79
CA ALA A 179 20.75 -3.77 -28.85
C ALA A 179 19.22 -3.78 -28.80
N TYR A 180 18.61 -4.55 -29.70
CA TYR A 180 17.16 -4.57 -29.88
C TYR A 180 16.60 -5.99 -29.86
N VAL A 181 15.36 -6.14 -29.40
CA VAL A 181 14.60 -7.36 -29.70
C VAL A 181 14.38 -7.43 -31.21
N ALA A 182 13.97 -6.34 -31.85
CA ALA A 182 13.78 -6.31 -33.29
C ALA A 182 14.13 -4.97 -33.94
N VAL A 183 14.48 -4.99 -35.23
CA VAL A 183 14.72 -3.79 -36.04
C VAL A 183 13.83 -3.83 -37.28
N CYS A 184 13.02 -2.79 -37.50
CA CYS A 184 12.21 -2.68 -38.71
C CYS A 184 13.08 -2.26 -39.91
N THR A 185 12.86 -2.91 -41.04
CA THR A 185 13.34 -2.43 -42.35
C THR A 185 12.76 -1.03 -42.65
N THR A 186 13.43 -0.26 -43.51
CA THR A 186 12.99 1.09 -43.90
C THR A 186 11.56 1.11 -44.46
N GLN A 187 11.17 0.06 -45.20
CA GLN A 187 9.81 -0.06 -45.74
C GLN A 187 8.78 -0.22 -44.61
N LEU A 188 9.01 -1.14 -43.68
CA LEU A 188 8.09 -1.39 -42.57
C LEU A 188 8.06 -0.20 -41.60
N ALA A 189 9.21 0.44 -41.34
CA ALA A 189 9.33 1.61 -40.48
C ALA A 189 8.57 2.84 -41.02
N ALA A 190 8.39 2.92 -42.34
CA ALA A 190 7.61 3.98 -42.98
C ALA A 190 6.09 3.73 -42.91
N ALA A 191 5.66 2.50 -42.57
CA ALA A 191 4.26 2.16 -42.50
C ALA A 191 3.60 2.78 -41.25
N PRO A 192 2.44 3.43 -41.37
CA PRO A 192 1.74 3.99 -40.23
C PRO A 192 1.25 2.88 -39.30
N TYR A 193 1.28 3.13 -37.99
CA TYR A 193 0.76 2.25 -36.94
C TYR A 193 1.42 0.87 -36.79
N VAL A 194 2.55 0.58 -37.44
CA VAL A 194 3.27 -0.70 -37.24
C VAL A 194 3.56 -0.98 -35.76
N GLU A 195 3.95 0.04 -35.00
CA GLU A 195 4.22 -0.10 -33.56
C GLU A 195 2.94 -0.52 -32.80
N ARG A 196 1.79 0.02 -33.19
CA ARG A 196 0.50 -0.34 -32.59
C ARG A 196 0.17 -1.81 -32.84
N VAL A 197 0.37 -2.31 -34.05
CA VAL A 197 0.09 -3.73 -34.38
C VAL A 197 0.96 -4.66 -33.54
N LEU A 198 2.27 -4.39 -33.49
CA LEU A 198 3.21 -5.18 -32.68
C LEU A 198 2.83 -5.19 -31.19
N ASN A 199 2.42 -4.04 -30.65
CA ASN A 199 2.14 -3.91 -29.21
C ASN A 199 0.85 -4.62 -28.76
N HIS A 200 -0.14 -4.77 -29.64
CA HIS A 200 -1.49 -5.24 -29.28
C HIS A 200 -1.88 -6.57 -29.94
N THR A 201 -0.92 -7.35 -30.42
CA THR A 201 -1.22 -8.65 -31.04
C THR A 201 -1.80 -9.67 -30.05
N ALA A 202 -1.38 -9.65 -28.78
CA ALA A 202 -1.85 -10.60 -27.76
C ALA A 202 -2.50 -9.95 -26.53
N VAL A 203 -2.42 -8.63 -26.42
CA VAL A 203 -2.98 -7.88 -25.28
C VAL A 203 -3.91 -6.79 -25.83
N GLU A 204 -5.20 -7.05 -25.70
CA GLU A 204 -6.29 -6.16 -26.11
C GLU A 204 -6.99 -5.53 -24.90
N SER A 205 -6.94 -6.19 -23.74
CA SER A 205 -7.50 -5.76 -22.47
C SER A 205 -6.47 -5.89 -21.33
N PRO A 206 -6.50 -5.05 -20.27
CA PRO A 206 -5.72 -5.30 -19.06
C PRO A 206 -6.07 -6.65 -18.40
N LEU A 207 -7.25 -7.21 -18.68
CA LEU A 207 -7.67 -8.54 -18.21
C LEU A 207 -6.79 -9.66 -18.79
N ASP A 208 -6.18 -9.47 -19.96
CA ASP A 208 -5.31 -10.46 -20.60
C ASP A 208 -4.02 -10.72 -19.80
N LEU A 209 -3.67 -9.81 -18.87
CA LEU A 209 -2.51 -9.95 -18.00
C LEU A 209 -2.84 -10.59 -16.64
N LEU A 210 -4.12 -10.85 -16.33
CA LEU A 210 -4.49 -11.54 -15.09
C LEU A 210 -3.80 -12.91 -14.94
N PRO A 211 -3.64 -13.75 -15.98
CA PRO A 211 -2.89 -15.00 -15.85
C PRO A 211 -1.41 -14.81 -15.45
N ALA A 212 -0.77 -13.72 -15.90
CA ALA A 212 0.60 -13.40 -15.50
C ALA A 212 0.65 -12.91 -14.05
N ILE A 213 -0.33 -12.10 -13.64
CA ILE A 213 -0.49 -11.57 -12.29
C ILE A 213 -0.77 -12.70 -11.28
N GLU A 214 -1.73 -13.57 -11.58
CA GLU A 214 -2.11 -14.71 -10.73
C GLU A 214 -0.96 -15.72 -10.55
N ALA A 215 -0.06 -15.79 -11.54
CA ALA A 215 1.14 -16.62 -11.49
C ALA A 215 2.34 -15.95 -10.79
N ASP A 216 2.18 -14.72 -10.26
CA ASP A 216 3.25 -13.91 -9.66
C ASP A 216 4.43 -13.67 -10.61
N ARG A 217 4.12 -13.47 -11.90
CA ARG A 217 5.10 -13.18 -12.96
C ARG A 217 4.88 -11.82 -13.61
N PHE A 218 4.02 -10.98 -13.05
CA PHE A 218 3.71 -9.69 -13.65
C PHE A 218 4.72 -8.61 -13.22
N CYS A 219 5.17 -7.81 -14.18
CA CYS A 219 6.05 -6.68 -13.97
C CYS A 219 5.35 -5.40 -14.43
N LEU A 220 5.07 -4.45 -13.53
CA LEU A 220 4.44 -3.20 -13.92
C LEU A 220 5.34 -2.41 -14.88
N THR A 221 4.84 -2.15 -16.08
CA THR A 221 5.47 -1.25 -17.05
C THR A 221 4.70 0.07 -17.17
N ILE A 222 5.37 1.17 -17.51
CA ILE A 222 4.68 2.44 -17.76
C ILE A 222 3.66 2.34 -18.90
N ARG A 223 3.88 1.42 -19.86
CA ARG A 223 2.96 1.17 -20.96
C ARG A 223 1.69 0.47 -20.47
N PHE A 224 1.83 -0.60 -19.69
CA PHE A 224 0.68 -1.28 -19.10
C PHE A 224 -0.11 -0.32 -18.19
N LEU A 225 0.58 0.49 -17.38
CA LEU A 225 -0.09 1.45 -16.50
C LEU A 225 -0.97 2.42 -17.30
N LYS A 226 -0.41 3.08 -18.33
CA LYS A 226 -1.17 3.97 -19.23
C LYS A 226 -2.33 3.23 -19.91
N PHE A 227 -2.09 2.01 -20.37
CA PHE A 227 -3.05 1.18 -21.08
C PHE A 227 -4.23 0.79 -20.18
N ALA A 228 -3.95 0.26 -18.98
CA ALA A 228 -4.96 -0.11 -18.00
C ALA A 228 -5.77 1.10 -17.54
N LEU A 229 -5.12 2.23 -17.22
CA LEU A 229 -5.81 3.45 -16.78
C LEU A 229 -6.73 4.06 -17.84
N ALA A 230 -6.42 3.86 -19.12
CA ALA A 230 -7.26 4.29 -20.24
C ALA A 230 -8.30 3.25 -20.66
N SER A 231 -8.25 2.03 -20.12
CA SER A 231 -9.09 0.92 -20.57
C SER A 231 -10.52 1.01 -20.00
N PRO A 232 -11.56 0.72 -20.81
CA PRO A 232 -12.91 0.55 -20.30
C PRO A 232 -13.04 -0.65 -19.34
N ASP A 233 -12.14 -1.63 -19.43
CA ASP A 233 -12.15 -2.85 -18.61
C ASP A 233 -11.47 -2.65 -17.25
N LEU A 234 -10.98 -1.45 -16.94
CA LEU A 234 -10.25 -1.19 -15.70
C LEU A 234 -11.06 -1.54 -14.45
N ALA A 235 -12.36 -1.28 -14.44
CA ALA A 235 -13.20 -1.60 -13.28
C ALA A 235 -13.27 -3.11 -13.02
N GLU A 236 -13.40 -3.92 -14.08
CA GLU A 236 -13.38 -5.38 -13.97
C GLU A 236 -11.99 -5.87 -13.57
N PHE A 237 -10.94 -5.32 -14.18
CA PHE A 237 -9.56 -5.64 -13.84
C PHE A 237 -9.29 -5.38 -12.36
N VAL A 238 -9.68 -4.21 -11.86
CA VAL A 238 -9.54 -3.81 -10.45
C VAL A 238 -10.30 -4.74 -9.51
N ALA A 239 -11.48 -5.23 -9.90
CA ALA A 239 -12.25 -6.18 -9.08
C ALA A 239 -11.60 -7.58 -8.96
N ARG A 240 -10.70 -7.94 -9.88
CA ARG A 240 -10.06 -9.26 -9.95
C ARG A 240 -8.57 -9.24 -9.62
N CYS A 241 -7.94 -8.08 -9.73
CA CYS A 241 -6.51 -7.92 -9.54
C CYS A 241 -6.14 -7.93 -8.05
N PRO A 242 -5.10 -8.67 -7.63
CA PRO A 242 -4.59 -8.62 -6.27
C PRO A 242 -4.22 -7.20 -5.82
N GLN A 243 -4.54 -6.87 -4.58
CA GLN A 243 -4.31 -5.56 -3.98
C GLN A 243 -2.85 -5.06 -4.10
N PRO A 244 -1.80 -5.90 -3.92
CA PRO A 244 -0.42 -5.45 -4.09
C PRO A 244 -0.11 -4.88 -5.49
N VAL A 245 -0.69 -5.47 -6.55
CA VAL A 245 -0.49 -4.97 -7.92
C VAL A 245 -1.25 -3.66 -8.14
N LEU A 246 -2.45 -3.53 -7.59
CA LEU A 246 -3.20 -2.27 -7.62
C LEU A 246 -2.46 -1.15 -6.89
N LEU A 247 -1.80 -1.46 -5.76
CA LEU A 247 -0.98 -0.51 -5.01
C LEU A 247 0.23 -0.10 -5.85
N GLN A 248 0.94 -1.06 -6.43
CA GLN A 248 2.06 -0.80 -7.33
C GLN A 248 1.66 0.12 -8.51
N MET A 249 0.49 -0.11 -9.11
CA MET A 249 -0.06 0.75 -10.17
C MET A 249 -0.32 2.17 -9.67
N TYR A 250 -0.94 2.31 -8.50
CA TYR A 250 -1.29 3.61 -7.94
C TYR A 250 -0.05 4.40 -7.49
N ASP A 251 0.95 3.74 -6.92
CA ASP A 251 2.24 4.36 -6.64
C ASP A 251 3.00 4.72 -7.91
N GLY A 252 2.84 3.94 -8.98
CA GLY A 252 3.33 4.29 -10.30
C GLY A 252 2.72 5.58 -10.85
N VAL A 253 1.40 5.79 -10.67
CA VAL A 253 0.73 7.07 -10.97
C VAL A 253 1.35 8.19 -10.14
N LEU A 254 1.46 7.95 -8.83
CA LEU A 254 2.19 8.71 -7.82
C LEU A 254 3.49 9.32 -8.31
N ALA A 255 4.45 8.42 -8.48
CA ALA A 255 5.82 8.74 -8.76
C ALA A 255 5.99 9.39 -10.14
N THR A 256 5.07 9.14 -11.08
CA THR A 256 5.07 9.79 -12.39
C THR A 256 4.63 11.27 -12.31
N GLY A 257 3.80 11.61 -11.33
CA GLY A 257 3.48 13.00 -10.96
C GLY A 257 2.07 13.46 -11.31
N ALA A 258 1.71 14.65 -10.80
CA ALA A 258 0.34 15.19 -10.86
C ALA A 258 -0.20 15.32 -12.30
N ALA A 259 0.61 15.80 -13.25
CA ALA A 259 0.18 15.94 -14.64
C ALA A 259 -0.20 14.60 -15.28
N PHE A 260 0.47 13.50 -14.90
CA PHE A 260 0.10 12.16 -15.35
C PHE A 260 -1.20 11.70 -14.69
N ALA A 261 -1.35 11.90 -13.38
CA ALA A 261 -2.58 11.57 -12.68
C ALA A 261 -3.80 12.30 -13.26
N ASP A 262 -3.64 13.58 -13.61
CA ASP A 262 -4.69 14.40 -14.24
C ASP A 262 -5.06 13.90 -15.64
N ALA A 263 -4.06 13.53 -16.45
CA ALA A 263 -4.29 12.99 -17.80
C ALA A 263 -5.09 11.67 -17.80
N TYR A 264 -5.04 10.91 -16.70
CA TYR A 264 -5.75 9.64 -16.53
C TYR A 264 -6.78 9.69 -15.38
N ALA A 265 -7.29 10.87 -15.02
CA ALA A 265 -8.10 11.06 -13.82
C ALA A 265 -9.27 10.05 -13.64
N PRO A 266 -10.06 9.70 -14.67
CA PRO A 266 -11.11 8.69 -14.52
C PRO A 266 -10.57 7.30 -14.16
N GLY A 267 -9.46 6.89 -14.78
CA GLY A 267 -8.80 5.62 -14.50
C GLY A 267 -8.20 5.60 -13.10
N VAL A 268 -7.55 6.70 -12.70
CA VAL A 268 -6.98 6.86 -11.36
C VAL A 268 -8.07 6.81 -10.29
N ALA A 269 -9.24 7.41 -10.53
CA ALA A 269 -10.37 7.34 -9.62
C ALA A 269 -10.90 5.91 -9.47
N THR A 270 -11.02 5.15 -10.57
CA THR A 270 -11.44 3.74 -10.54
C THR A 270 -10.42 2.87 -9.80
N LEU A 271 -9.12 3.04 -10.10
CA LEU A 271 -8.03 2.35 -9.41
C LEU A 271 -8.04 2.65 -7.91
N ARG A 272 -8.20 3.92 -7.53
CA ARG A 272 -8.32 4.35 -6.14
C ARG A 272 -9.56 3.74 -5.46
N ALA A 273 -10.69 3.68 -6.16
CA ALA A 273 -11.92 3.13 -5.60
C ALA A 273 -11.78 1.64 -5.28
N GLY A 274 -11.13 0.86 -6.13
CA GLY A 274 -10.96 -0.57 -5.88
C GLY A 274 -9.75 -0.97 -5.06
N LEU A 275 -8.79 -0.07 -4.83
CA LEU A 275 -7.87 -0.20 -3.71
C LEU A 275 -8.60 -0.22 -2.35
N GLY A 276 -9.78 0.41 -2.31
CA GLY A 276 -10.62 0.45 -1.12
C GLY A 276 -9.91 1.02 0.10
N GLU A 277 -10.47 0.71 1.27
CA GLU A 277 -9.81 0.84 2.56
C GLU A 277 -9.40 -0.57 2.97
N PHE A 278 -8.13 -0.78 3.33
CA PHE A 278 -7.73 -2.08 3.86
C PHE A 278 -8.43 -2.29 5.19
N ARG A 279 -9.07 -3.45 5.35
CA ARG A 279 -9.77 -3.82 6.58
C ARG A 279 -9.29 -5.17 7.04
N TYR A 280 -8.78 -5.20 8.26
CA TYR A 280 -8.32 -6.44 8.87
C TYR A 280 -8.92 -6.63 10.25
N ALA A 281 -9.20 -7.89 10.62
CA ALA A 281 -9.60 -8.23 11.97
C ALA A 281 -8.91 -9.52 12.42
N LEU A 282 -8.45 -9.56 13.68
CA LEU A 282 -7.85 -10.77 14.25
C LEU A 282 -8.84 -11.93 14.37
N ALA A 283 -10.13 -11.63 14.55
CA ALA A 283 -11.22 -12.58 14.54
C ALA A 283 -12.40 -12.04 13.73
N ARG A 284 -13.07 -12.91 12.96
CA ARG A 284 -14.31 -12.58 12.25
C ARG A 284 -15.42 -13.51 12.71
N LEU A 285 -16.55 -12.94 13.11
CA LEU A 285 -17.71 -13.71 13.54
C LEU A 285 -18.54 -14.13 12.32
N HIS A 286 -18.90 -15.41 12.29
CA HIS A 286 -19.82 -15.97 11.32
C HIS A 286 -21.27 -15.85 11.85
N PRO A 287 -22.30 -15.63 11.00
CA PRO A 287 -23.70 -15.53 11.41
C PRO A 287 -24.27 -16.70 12.25
N ARG A 288 -23.52 -17.80 12.37
CA ARG A 288 -23.91 -19.00 13.14
C ARG A 288 -23.26 -19.05 14.52
N ASP A 289 -22.33 -18.15 14.79
CA ASP A 289 -21.62 -18.10 16.07
C ASP A 289 -22.59 -17.62 17.15
N THR A 290 -22.52 -18.26 18.31
CA THR A 290 -23.36 -17.95 19.48
C THR A 290 -22.55 -17.31 20.62
N ALA A 291 -21.23 -17.24 20.47
CA ALA A 291 -20.29 -16.60 21.40
C ALA A 291 -19.05 -16.11 20.65
N LEU A 292 -18.21 -15.32 21.32
CA LEU A 292 -16.85 -15.07 20.85
C LEU A 292 -16.04 -16.38 20.76
N PRO A 293 -15.00 -16.45 19.91
CA PRO A 293 -14.13 -17.61 19.84
C PRO A 293 -13.55 -18.02 21.20
N GLY A 294 -13.28 -19.32 21.38
CA GLY A 294 -12.62 -19.85 22.58
C GLY A 294 -11.19 -19.32 22.75
N GLU A 295 -10.56 -19.59 23.89
CA GLU A 295 -9.23 -19.05 24.23
C GLU A 295 -8.09 -19.49 23.28
N ASP A 296 -8.30 -20.53 22.47
CA ASP A 296 -7.35 -20.93 21.42
C ASP A 296 -7.35 -19.97 20.21
N SER A 297 -8.28 -19.01 20.16
CA SER A 297 -8.34 -17.96 19.13
C SER A 297 -7.37 -16.80 19.43
N PRO A 298 -6.88 -16.09 18.40
CA PRO A 298 -6.17 -14.82 18.57
C PRO A 298 -6.91 -13.82 19.46
N VAL A 299 -8.25 -13.87 19.46
CA VAL A 299 -9.13 -13.05 20.32
C VAL A 299 -10.13 -13.95 21.06
N GLY A 300 -9.65 -14.61 22.12
CA GLY A 300 -10.49 -15.37 23.05
C GLY A 300 -11.45 -14.47 23.86
N ALA A 301 -12.63 -15.00 24.19
CA ALA A 301 -13.68 -14.28 24.93
C ALA A 301 -13.22 -13.69 26.28
N ALA A 302 -12.48 -14.46 27.09
CA ALA A 302 -12.00 -14.03 28.40
C ALA A 302 -10.93 -12.95 28.24
N SER A 303 -10.01 -13.16 27.31
CA SER A 303 -8.99 -12.18 26.95
C SER A 303 -9.62 -10.86 26.48
N TYR A 304 -10.58 -10.92 25.56
CA TYR A 304 -11.30 -9.74 25.07
C TYR A 304 -12.03 -9.01 26.20
N SER A 305 -12.69 -9.74 27.10
CA SER A 305 -13.35 -9.17 28.27
C SER A 305 -12.38 -8.44 29.20
N ARG A 306 -11.22 -9.04 29.53
CA ARG A 306 -10.17 -8.41 30.35
C ARG A 306 -9.60 -7.16 29.68
N PHE A 307 -9.41 -7.19 28.36
CA PHE A 307 -9.00 -6.03 27.58
C PHE A 307 -10.00 -4.87 27.70
N LYS A 308 -11.31 -5.13 27.52
CA LYS A 308 -12.35 -4.10 27.67
C LYS A 308 -12.40 -3.49 29.09
N HIS A 309 -11.89 -4.19 30.09
CA HIS A 309 -11.80 -3.72 31.49
C HIS A 309 -10.41 -3.18 31.86
N GLY A 310 -9.48 -3.02 30.91
CA GLY A 310 -8.22 -2.30 31.12
C GLY A 310 -7.00 -3.17 31.42
N SER A 311 -6.99 -4.45 31.06
CA SER A 311 -5.75 -5.24 31.16
C SER A 311 -4.75 -4.83 30.07
N GLY A 312 -3.67 -4.14 30.47
CA GLY A 312 -2.65 -3.63 29.55
C GLY A 312 -1.81 -4.73 28.88
N SER A 313 -1.50 -5.82 29.58
CA SER A 313 -0.81 -6.98 29.00
C SER A 313 -1.61 -7.63 27.88
N VAL A 314 -2.94 -7.71 28.03
CA VAL A 314 -3.81 -8.22 26.96
C VAL A 314 -3.88 -7.23 25.80
N ALA A 315 -4.00 -5.92 26.08
CA ALA A 315 -3.97 -4.88 25.05
C ALA A 315 -2.66 -4.93 24.23
N ALA A 316 -1.52 -5.03 24.91
CA ALA A 316 -0.21 -5.14 24.27
C ALA A 316 -0.07 -6.42 23.43
N ARG A 317 -0.62 -7.55 23.89
CA ARG A 317 -0.65 -8.79 23.11
C ARG A 317 -1.47 -8.61 21.83
N PHE A 318 -2.69 -8.08 21.93
CA PHE A 318 -3.54 -7.84 20.78
C PHE A 318 -2.92 -6.86 19.78
N ALA A 319 -2.34 -5.78 20.27
CA ALA A 319 -1.66 -4.79 19.44
C ALA A 319 -0.46 -5.38 18.68
N ARG A 320 0.36 -6.23 19.31
CA ARG A 320 1.45 -6.96 18.63
C ARG A 320 0.94 -7.90 17.56
N LEU A 321 -0.14 -8.64 17.83
CA LEU A 321 -0.76 -9.52 16.84
C LEU A 321 -1.27 -8.73 15.64
N LEU A 322 -1.92 -7.59 15.88
CA LEU A 322 -2.35 -6.68 14.81
C LEU A 322 -1.15 -6.14 14.02
N ALA A 323 -0.08 -5.68 14.68
CA ALA A 323 1.09 -5.14 14.01
C ALA A 323 1.81 -6.19 13.15
N GLN A 324 1.97 -7.41 13.67
CA GLN A 324 2.54 -8.53 12.92
C GLN A 324 1.72 -8.82 11.67
N GLN A 325 0.41 -9.01 11.84
CA GLN A 325 -0.47 -9.31 10.72
C GLN A 325 -0.50 -8.18 9.70
N TYR A 326 -0.46 -6.93 10.15
CA TYR A 326 -0.38 -5.78 9.26
C TYR A 326 0.93 -5.77 8.45
N ALA A 327 2.08 -5.96 9.11
CA ALA A 327 3.39 -6.02 8.44
C ALA A 327 3.52 -7.23 7.49
N ASP A 328 2.87 -8.35 7.79
CA ASP A 328 2.86 -9.53 6.91
C ASP A 328 2.07 -9.31 5.61
N HIS A 329 1.05 -8.44 5.64
CA HIS A 329 0.16 -8.19 4.50
C HIS A 329 0.43 -6.88 3.77
N HIS A 330 1.19 -5.95 4.38
CA HIS A 330 1.55 -4.68 3.79
C HIS A 330 3.06 -4.55 3.62
N ASP A 331 3.50 -4.34 2.37
CA ASP A 331 4.86 -3.89 2.11
C ASP A 331 4.99 -2.41 2.47
N LEU A 332 5.58 -2.16 3.64
CA LEU A 332 5.85 -0.81 4.16
C LEU A 332 7.29 -0.35 3.85
N SER A 333 8.08 -1.11 3.09
CA SER A 333 9.51 -0.82 2.86
C SER A 333 9.75 0.51 2.13
N SER A 334 8.81 0.94 1.29
CA SER A 334 8.83 2.20 0.57
C SER A 334 8.08 3.34 1.29
N THR A 335 7.43 3.04 2.41
CA THR A 335 6.64 3.99 3.17
C THR A 335 7.52 4.69 4.21
N PRO A 336 7.77 6.00 4.10
CA PRO A 336 8.66 6.69 5.03
C PRO A 336 8.04 6.90 6.42
N ARG A 337 6.71 6.98 6.49
CA ARG A 337 5.98 7.31 7.71
C ARG A 337 4.55 6.74 7.70
N VAL A 338 4.12 6.27 8.87
CA VAL A 338 2.75 5.83 9.16
C VAL A 338 2.25 6.52 10.42
N TRP A 339 1.04 7.05 10.37
CA TRP A 339 0.31 7.50 11.56
C TRP A 339 -0.61 6.40 12.08
N VAL A 340 -0.74 6.28 13.39
CA VAL A 340 -1.59 5.27 14.04
C VAL A 340 -2.53 5.97 15.01
N THR A 341 -3.83 5.77 14.84
CA THR A 341 -4.86 6.32 15.72
C THR A 341 -5.75 5.22 16.28
N GLY A 342 -6.36 5.47 17.44
CA GLY A 342 -7.51 4.70 17.93
C GLY A 342 -8.84 5.39 17.57
N SER A 343 -9.95 4.87 18.09
CA SER A 343 -11.25 5.54 18.00
C SER A 343 -11.20 6.93 18.66
N GLY A 344 -11.85 7.92 18.04
CA GLY A 344 -11.89 9.28 18.57
C GLY A 344 -12.66 9.40 19.88
N TYR A 345 -12.14 10.16 20.84
CA TYR A 345 -12.75 10.35 22.16
C TYR A 345 -12.60 11.79 22.67
N ALA A 346 -13.43 12.15 23.65
CA ALA A 346 -13.40 13.47 24.28
C ALA A 346 -12.28 13.51 25.35
N ALA A 347 -12.62 13.28 26.63
CA ALA A 347 -11.63 13.27 27.70
C ALA A 347 -11.21 11.86 28.10
N VAL A 348 -12.17 10.96 28.38
CA VAL A 348 -11.85 9.61 28.85
C VAL A 348 -11.71 8.63 27.67
N PRO A 349 -10.59 7.90 27.54
CA PRO A 349 -10.34 7.03 26.41
C PRO A 349 -11.22 5.76 26.43
N PRO A 350 -11.59 5.21 25.26
CA PRO A 350 -12.13 3.87 25.14
C PRO A 350 -11.04 2.81 25.33
N ALA A 351 -11.43 1.55 25.52
CA ALA A 351 -10.47 0.45 25.64
C ALA A 351 -9.54 0.33 24.42
N ALA A 352 -10.06 0.54 23.20
CA ALA A 352 -9.30 0.55 21.95
C ALA A 352 -8.09 1.51 21.95
N ALA A 353 -8.12 2.60 22.72
CA ALA A 353 -6.98 3.52 22.81
C ALA A 353 -5.73 2.84 23.40
N ALA A 354 -5.90 1.80 24.22
CA ALA A 354 -4.80 1.02 24.79
C ALA A 354 -4.04 0.20 23.74
N LEU A 355 -4.57 0.06 22.52
CA LEU A 355 -3.91 -0.66 21.42
C LEU A 355 -2.83 0.19 20.72
N VAL A 356 -2.95 1.51 20.74
CA VAL A 356 -2.17 2.42 19.88
C VAL A 356 -0.68 2.37 20.19
N ALA A 357 -0.27 2.75 21.40
CA ALA A 357 1.15 2.81 21.75
C ALA A 357 1.87 1.45 21.60
N PRO A 358 1.30 0.31 22.06
CA PRO A 358 1.93 -0.99 21.83
C PRO A 358 1.98 -1.41 20.36
N PHE A 359 0.99 -1.02 19.54
CA PHE A 359 1.00 -1.28 18.09
C PHE A 359 2.09 -0.47 17.41
N VAL A 360 2.23 0.80 17.75
CA VAL A 360 3.29 1.68 17.23
C VAL A 360 4.68 1.10 17.53
N ALA A 361 4.90 0.70 18.79
CA ALA A 361 6.16 0.09 19.20
C ALA A 361 6.45 -1.21 18.44
N ALA A 362 5.44 -2.08 18.30
CA ALA A 362 5.58 -3.35 17.59
C ALA A 362 5.83 -3.16 16.09
N LEU A 363 5.11 -2.25 15.43
CA LEU A 363 5.27 -2.01 14.00
C LEU A 363 6.62 -1.39 13.67
N ALA A 364 7.10 -0.47 14.51
CA ALA A 364 8.44 0.12 14.36
C ALA A 364 9.57 -0.91 14.57
N GLU A 365 9.36 -1.92 15.41
CA GLU A 365 10.30 -3.04 15.59
C GLU A 365 10.30 -3.98 14.37
N LEU A 366 9.11 -4.27 13.83
CA LEU A 366 8.93 -5.19 12.70
C LEU A 366 9.43 -4.61 11.37
N VAL A 367 9.38 -3.28 11.20
CA VAL A 367 9.76 -2.60 9.96
C VAL A 367 10.87 -1.57 10.24
N PRO A 368 12.14 -2.00 10.24
CA PRO A 368 13.26 -1.11 10.52
C PRO A 368 13.33 0.08 9.55
N GLY A 369 13.43 1.29 10.10
CA GLY A 369 13.52 2.53 9.32
C GLY A 369 12.17 3.22 9.06
N LEU A 370 11.05 2.57 9.35
CA LEU A 370 9.73 3.17 9.27
C LEU A 370 9.51 4.16 10.43
N GLN A 371 9.09 5.39 10.13
CA GLN A 371 8.62 6.31 11.17
C GLN A 371 7.16 6.02 11.52
N VAL A 372 6.90 5.36 12.64
CA VAL A 372 5.53 5.15 13.13
C VAL A 372 5.20 6.19 14.20
N ARG A 373 4.11 6.93 14.03
CA ARG A 373 3.69 8.01 14.94
C ARG A 373 2.28 7.80 15.45
N GLU A 374 2.07 8.12 16.72
CA GLU A 374 0.72 8.19 17.28
C GLU A 374 0.00 9.43 16.75
N LEU A 375 -1.29 9.29 16.46
CA LEU A 375 -2.20 10.35 16.09
C LEU A 375 -3.39 10.30 17.06
N ARG A 376 -3.71 11.45 17.67
CA ARG A 376 -4.95 11.58 18.45
C ARG A 376 -6.07 12.18 17.61
N VAL A 377 -7.22 11.50 17.63
CA VAL A 377 -8.49 12.03 17.11
C VAL A 377 -9.38 12.41 18.30
N HIS A 378 -9.80 13.66 18.32
CA HIS A 378 -10.67 14.24 19.32
C HIS A 378 -12.13 14.13 18.90
N ARG A 379 -13.04 14.04 19.88
CA ARG A 379 -14.49 14.11 19.65
C ARG A 379 -15.11 15.35 20.30
N SER A 380 -15.77 16.21 19.52
CA SER A 380 -16.47 17.42 19.95
C SER A 380 -17.87 17.10 20.50
N GLY A 381 -17.98 16.84 21.81
CA GLY A 381 -19.23 17.03 22.57
C GLY A 381 -20.07 15.80 22.96
N ARG A 382 -20.85 15.99 24.04
CA ARG A 382 -21.57 15.04 24.92
C ARG A 382 -22.26 13.89 24.18
N THR A 383 -21.87 12.65 24.48
CA THR A 383 -22.70 11.47 24.15
C THR A 383 -23.82 11.35 25.20
N PRO A 384 -25.11 11.44 24.83
CA PRO A 384 -26.20 11.15 25.75
C PRO A 384 -26.28 9.62 25.95
N GLY A 385 -26.04 9.15 27.17
CA GLY A 385 -26.41 7.80 27.58
C GLY A 385 -25.70 6.64 26.85
N ASP A 386 -26.15 5.42 27.16
CA ASP A 386 -25.53 4.16 26.76
C ASP A 386 -25.63 3.94 25.24
N TYR A 387 -24.53 4.12 24.51
CA TYR A 387 -24.45 3.94 23.04
C TYR A 387 -24.92 2.55 22.57
N ALA A 388 -24.76 1.54 23.44
CA ALA A 388 -25.25 0.18 23.22
C ALA A 388 -26.78 0.10 23.13
N ALA A 389 -27.51 0.97 23.84
CA ALA A 389 -28.97 0.97 23.90
C ALA A 389 -29.66 1.85 22.83
N MET A 390 -28.89 2.61 22.04
CA MET A 390 -29.44 3.53 21.03
C MET A 390 -29.91 2.79 19.77
N SER A 391 -30.98 3.29 19.13
CA SER A 391 -31.42 2.80 17.82
C SER A 391 -30.40 3.15 16.73
N PRO A 392 -30.34 2.42 15.60
CA PRO A 392 -29.44 2.75 14.49
C PRO A 392 -29.59 4.19 13.99
N ALA A 393 -30.81 4.74 13.93
CA ALA A 393 -31.07 6.11 13.50
C ALA A 393 -30.56 7.15 14.51
N ASP A 394 -30.64 6.86 15.81
CA ASP A 394 -30.11 7.74 16.86
C ASP A 394 -28.58 7.69 16.90
N ARG A 395 -27.97 6.53 16.60
CA ARG A 395 -26.51 6.39 16.46
C ARG A 395 -25.98 7.22 15.29
N ASP A 396 -26.65 7.18 14.15
CA ASP A 396 -26.31 8.00 12.98
C ASP A 396 -26.49 9.50 13.27
N ALA A 397 -27.54 9.90 14.00
CA ALA A 397 -27.80 11.29 14.36
C ALA A 397 -26.77 11.88 15.36
N ALA A 398 -26.22 11.05 16.26
CA ALA A 398 -25.17 11.40 17.23
C ALA A 398 -23.75 11.44 16.62
N LEU A 399 -23.61 11.10 15.33
CA LEU A 399 -22.35 11.02 14.59
C LEU A 399 -22.27 11.98 13.39
N ARG A 400 -23.19 12.95 13.27
CA ARG A 400 -23.13 13.97 12.19
C ARG A 400 -21.81 14.74 12.19
N ASP A 401 -21.36 15.10 10.98
CA ASP A 401 -19.99 15.42 10.50
C ASP A 401 -19.11 16.38 11.34
N ASP A 402 -19.63 17.15 12.30
CA ASP A 402 -18.86 18.13 13.09
C ASP A 402 -18.29 17.56 14.41
N CYS A 403 -18.31 16.24 14.59
CA CYS A 403 -18.02 15.61 15.88
C CYS A 403 -16.57 15.11 16.05
N MET A 404 -15.71 15.08 15.02
CA MET A 404 -14.33 14.59 15.16
C MET A 404 -13.30 15.49 14.46
N TYR A 405 -12.14 15.68 15.09
CA TYR A 405 -11.00 16.41 14.52
C TYR A 405 -9.67 15.80 14.96
N VAL A 406 -8.65 15.88 14.11
CA VAL A 406 -7.29 15.47 14.44
C VAL A 406 -6.64 16.50 15.38
N GLU A 407 -5.71 16.05 16.22
CA GLU A 407 -4.96 16.96 17.10
C GLU A 407 -4.21 18.06 16.33
N ASP A 408 -4.06 19.22 16.96
CA ASP A 408 -3.38 20.37 16.38
C ASP A 408 -1.92 20.04 16.04
N GLY A 409 -1.52 20.31 14.79
CA GLY A 409 -0.14 20.10 14.31
C GLY A 409 0.10 18.76 13.62
N ALA A 410 -0.89 17.87 13.53
CA ALA A 410 -0.83 16.71 12.67
C ALA A 410 -0.91 17.13 11.18
N ASP A 411 0.13 16.83 10.39
CA ASP A 411 0.13 16.99 8.94
C ASP A 411 -0.02 15.61 8.30
N LEU A 412 -1.26 15.27 7.92
CA LEU A 412 -1.58 13.98 7.31
C LEU A 412 -1.51 14.03 5.78
N ARG A 413 -1.14 15.16 5.18
CA ARG A 413 -1.15 15.33 3.72
C ARG A 413 -0.25 14.30 3.03
N GLY A 414 -0.87 13.40 2.29
CA GLY A 414 -0.13 12.37 1.55
C GLY A 414 0.20 11.12 2.37
N GLU A 415 -0.16 11.09 3.66
CA GLU A 415 0.28 10.06 4.61
C GLU A 415 -0.66 8.85 4.67
N LEU A 416 -0.10 7.71 5.11
CA LEU A 416 -0.84 6.51 5.52
C LEU A 416 -1.26 6.65 6.99
N VAL A 417 -2.54 6.39 7.27
CA VAL A 417 -3.08 6.31 8.63
C VAL A 417 -3.64 4.93 8.90
N VAL A 418 -3.26 4.33 10.01
CA VAL A 418 -3.80 3.06 10.52
C VAL A 418 -4.73 3.38 11.68
N ALA A 419 -6.02 3.11 11.52
CA ALA A 419 -7.05 3.29 12.53
C ALA A 419 -7.34 1.96 13.24
N LEU A 420 -7.13 1.92 14.56
CA LEU A 420 -7.37 0.76 15.41
C LEU A 420 -8.70 0.90 16.15
N ASP A 421 -9.51 -0.15 16.14
CA ASP A 421 -10.69 -0.26 16.99
C ASP A 421 -10.83 -1.67 17.58
N ASP A 422 -11.64 -1.82 18.62
CA ASP A 422 -11.87 -3.12 19.24
C ASP A 422 -12.88 -3.98 18.48
N ILE A 423 -13.91 -3.38 17.89
CA ILE A 423 -14.93 -4.14 17.16
C ILE A 423 -15.57 -3.36 16.01
N ARG A 424 -15.78 -4.06 14.89
CA ARG A 424 -16.58 -3.56 13.76
C ARG A 424 -17.99 -4.14 13.80
N VAL A 425 -19.02 -3.27 13.79
CA VAL A 425 -20.44 -3.68 13.80
C VAL A 425 -21.20 -3.12 12.59
N THR A 426 -21.51 -1.82 12.56
CA THR A 426 -22.28 -1.18 11.47
C THR A 426 -21.43 -0.33 10.52
N GLY A 427 -20.12 -0.21 10.82
CA GLY A 427 -19.19 0.68 10.13
C GLY A 427 -19.47 2.18 10.30
N THR A 428 -20.40 2.59 11.19
CA THR A 428 -20.71 4.02 11.36
C THR A 428 -19.52 4.80 11.94
N HIS A 429 -18.81 4.24 12.92
CA HIS A 429 -17.57 4.84 13.44
C HIS A 429 -16.47 4.91 12.39
N GLU A 430 -16.31 3.84 11.60
CA GLU A 430 -15.37 3.77 10.49
C GLU A 430 -15.60 4.92 9.50
N ARG A 431 -16.84 5.15 9.06
CA ARG A 431 -17.19 6.24 8.15
C ARG A 431 -16.87 7.63 8.71
N ALA A 432 -17.19 7.88 9.98
CA ALA A 432 -16.89 9.15 10.64
C ALA A 432 -15.38 9.38 10.77
N MET A 433 -14.63 8.33 11.12
CA MET A 433 -13.16 8.36 11.19
C MET A 433 -12.56 8.65 9.80
N ASN A 434 -13.05 7.99 8.75
CA ASN A 434 -12.60 8.22 7.39
C ASN A 434 -12.83 9.65 6.92
N ALA A 435 -14.01 10.20 7.18
CA ALA A 435 -14.33 11.58 6.84
C ALA A 435 -13.36 12.55 7.56
N CYS A 436 -13.11 12.34 8.86
CA CYS A 436 -12.21 13.16 9.66
C CYS A 436 -10.76 13.11 9.15
N LEU A 437 -10.20 11.91 8.97
CA LEU A 437 -8.81 11.71 8.55
C LEU A 437 -8.59 12.17 7.10
N THR A 438 -9.56 11.91 6.21
CA THR A 438 -9.51 12.39 4.82
C THR A 438 -9.56 13.92 4.77
N ALA A 439 -10.42 14.56 5.56
CA ALA A 439 -10.49 16.02 5.66
C ALA A 439 -9.18 16.62 6.20
N ALA A 440 -8.47 15.90 7.08
CA ALA A 440 -7.15 16.26 7.57
C ALA A 440 -6.00 15.99 6.57
N GLY A 441 -6.29 15.38 5.40
CA GLY A 441 -5.34 15.18 4.31
C GLY A 441 -4.75 13.78 4.19
N ALA A 442 -5.18 12.82 5.02
CA ALA A 442 -4.75 11.43 4.94
C ALA A 442 -4.97 10.88 3.51
N ARG A 443 -3.93 10.28 2.94
CA ARG A 443 -3.97 9.69 1.59
C ARG A 443 -4.61 8.32 1.62
N TRP A 444 -4.27 7.55 2.65
CA TRP A 444 -4.69 6.17 2.84
C TRP A 444 -5.12 5.97 4.29
N ILE A 445 -6.18 5.18 4.47
CA ILE A 445 -6.71 4.87 5.79
C ILE A 445 -7.00 3.37 5.84
N ASP A 446 -6.23 2.67 6.67
CA ASP A 446 -6.40 1.24 6.92
C ASP A 446 -7.07 1.05 8.27
N HIS A 447 -8.08 0.19 8.35
CA HIS A 447 -8.82 -0.09 9.57
C HIS A 447 -8.53 -1.49 10.09
N LEU A 448 -8.11 -1.56 11.34
CA LEU A 448 -7.72 -2.79 12.00
C LEU A 448 -8.58 -2.99 13.25
N TYR A 449 -9.13 -4.19 13.38
CA TYR A 449 -10.07 -4.55 14.43
C TYR A 449 -9.59 -5.76 15.23
N LEU A 450 -9.96 -5.86 16.50
CA LEU A 450 -9.84 -7.15 17.19
C LEU A 450 -10.89 -8.13 16.66
N VAL A 451 -12.14 -7.66 16.54
CA VAL A 451 -13.27 -8.49 16.10
C VAL A 451 -14.05 -7.81 14.97
N ASP A 452 -14.31 -8.53 13.87
CA ASP A 452 -15.26 -8.14 12.83
C ASP A 452 -16.59 -8.86 13.07
N ALA A 453 -17.58 -8.10 13.55
CA ALA A 453 -18.92 -8.56 13.86
C ALA A 453 -19.98 -7.98 12.90
N ALA A 454 -19.57 -7.54 11.70
CA ALA A 454 -20.49 -6.89 10.76
C ALA A 454 -21.67 -7.78 10.33
N ALA A 455 -21.48 -9.10 10.35
CA ALA A 455 -22.54 -10.09 10.12
C ALA A 455 -23.70 -10.01 11.14
N PHE A 456 -23.48 -9.38 12.30
CA PHE A 456 -24.43 -9.24 13.40
C PHE A 456 -24.95 -7.81 13.57
N ALA A 457 -24.77 -6.94 12.57
CA ALA A 457 -25.13 -5.51 12.65
C ALA A 457 -26.58 -5.23 13.10
N THR A 458 -27.51 -6.15 12.84
CA THR A 458 -28.93 -6.07 13.19
C THR A 458 -29.37 -7.10 14.24
N ALA A 459 -28.44 -7.90 14.76
CA ALA A 459 -28.71 -9.06 15.59
C ALA A 459 -28.63 -8.71 17.09
N PRO A 460 -29.72 -8.86 17.88
CA PRO A 460 -29.70 -8.63 19.32
C PRO A 460 -28.69 -9.50 20.08
N GLN A 461 -28.27 -10.62 19.47
CA GLN A 461 -27.36 -11.60 20.06
C GLN A 461 -25.94 -11.05 20.25
N LEU A 462 -25.53 -10.03 19.48
CA LEU A 462 -24.17 -9.47 19.58
C LEU A 462 -23.86 -8.95 20.99
N GLU A 463 -24.83 -8.27 21.62
CA GLU A 463 -24.67 -7.77 22.98
C GLU A 463 -24.53 -8.93 23.98
N SER A 464 -25.33 -10.00 23.81
CA SER A 464 -25.19 -11.22 24.61
C SER A 464 -23.83 -11.91 24.40
N MET A 465 -23.30 -11.94 23.18
CA MET A 465 -21.99 -12.54 22.86
C MET A 465 -20.83 -11.77 23.49
N LEU A 466 -20.91 -10.43 23.48
CA LEU A 466 -19.92 -9.56 24.11
C LEU A 466 -20.01 -9.57 25.65
N ASN A 467 -21.19 -9.88 26.19
CA ASN A 467 -21.46 -9.92 27.62
C ASN A 467 -21.17 -11.28 28.28
N ALA A 468 -20.66 -12.29 27.56
CA ALA A 468 -20.19 -13.57 28.11
C ALA A 468 -18.86 -13.43 28.90
N ALA A 469 -18.80 -12.44 29.78
CA ALA A 469 -17.59 -11.82 30.29
C ALA A 469 -16.86 -12.66 31.36
N ALA A 470 -15.54 -12.77 31.24
CA ALA A 470 -14.66 -13.25 32.31
C ALA A 470 -14.49 -12.25 33.48
N VAL A 471 -15.15 -11.09 33.42
CA VAL A 471 -15.18 -10.08 34.49
C VAL A 471 -16.64 -9.94 34.91
N GLU A 472 -17.08 -10.77 35.84
CA GLU A 472 -18.48 -10.87 36.24
C GLU A 472 -18.79 -9.96 37.44
N GLY A 473 -17.85 -9.91 38.40
CA GLY A 473 -18.05 -9.25 39.69
C GLY A 473 -17.01 -8.19 40.07
N LEU A 474 -17.21 -7.61 41.26
CA LEU A 474 -16.28 -6.65 41.85
C LEU A 474 -14.87 -7.22 42.04
N ASP A 475 -14.76 -8.49 42.44
CA ASP A 475 -13.46 -9.10 42.73
C ASP A 475 -12.60 -9.22 41.45
N ASP A 476 -13.20 -9.55 40.30
CA ASP A 476 -12.52 -9.57 39.01
C ASP A 476 -12.07 -8.16 38.58
N LEU A 477 -12.94 -7.16 38.80
CA LEU A 477 -12.61 -5.77 38.52
C LEU A 477 -11.45 -5.30 39.41
N LEU A 478 -11.48 -5.63 40.71
CA LEU A 478 -10.41 -5.32 41.66
C LEU A 478 -9.09 -5.98 41.27
N ALA A 479 -9.14 -7.23 40.77
CA ALA A 479 -7.95 -7.92 40.29
C ALA A 479 -7.30 -7.18 39.10
N ILE A 480 -8.10 -6.63 38.18
CA ILE A 480 -7.60 -5.86 37.04
C ILE A 480 -7.06 -4.50 37.47
N VAL A 481 -7.81 -3.71 38.26
CA VAL A 481 -7.38 -2.35 38.61
C VAL A 481 -6.18 -2.30 39.57
N ARG A 482 -5.87 -3.42 40.23
CA ARG A 482 -4.69 -3.57 41.09
C ARG A 482 -3.44 -4.04 40.35
N ALA A 483 -3.59 -4.49 39.11
CA ALA A 483 -2.45 -4.95 38.32
C ALA A 483 -1.58 -3.75 37.89
N ASP A 484 -0.26 -3.94 37.89
CA ASP A 484 0.70 -2.89 37.52
C ASP A 484 0.55 -2.42 36.06
N ASP A 485 -0.10 -3.24 35.22
CA ASP A 485 -0.38 -2.98 33.80
C ASP A 485 -1.81 -2.45 33.56
N PHE A 486 -2.52 -2.00 34.60
CA PHE A 486 -3.86 -1.46 34.45
C PHE A 486 -3.88 -0.22 33.54
N VAL A 487 -4.74 -0.24 32.52
CA VAL A 487 -4.99 0.88 31.60
C VAL A 487 -6.40 1.41 31.83
N PRO A 488 -6.53 2.59 32.47
CA PRO A 488 -7.82 3.19 32.75
C PRO A 488 -8.60 3.55 31.47
N ASN A 489 -9.92 3.29 31.48
CA ASN A 489 -10.78 3.58 30.33
C ASN A 489 -12.24 3.82 30.73
N ALA A 490 -13.02 4.40 29.81
CA ALA A 490 -14.40 4.81 30.06
C ALA A 490 -15.32 3.68 30.55
N ARG A 491 -15.08 2.42 30.12
CA ARG A 491 -15.90 1.28 30.56
C ARG A 491 -15.71 0.99 32.04
N VAL A 492 -14.47 1.05 32.54
CA VAL A 492 -14.17 0.84 33.96
C VAL A 492 -14.82 1.92 34.82
N CYS A 493 -14.65 3.20 34.46
CA CYS A 493 -15.25 4.31 35.18
C CYS A 493 -16.78 4.15 35.29
N ARG A 494 -17.45 3.89 34.16
CA ARG A 494 -18.91 3.68 34.13
C ARG A 494 -19.34 2.44 34.91
N ARG A 495 -18.53 1.36 34.92
CA ARG A 495 -18.80 0.16 35.71
C ARG A 495 -18.76 0.44 37.20
N VAL A 496 -17.74 1.16 37.67
CA VAL A 496 -17.58 1.57 39.09
C VAL A 496 -18.79 2.40 39.54
N LEU A 497 -19.24 3.37 38.73
CA LEU A 497 -20.40 4.21 39.05
C LEU A 497 -21.74 3.47 39.06
N ARG A 498 -21.80 2.27 38.47
CA ARG A 498 -22.99 1.40 38.46
C ARG A 498 -22.92 0.29 39.52
N LEU A 499 -21.89 0.24 40.36
CA LEU A 499 -21.80 -0.76 41.43
C LEU A 499 -22.93 -0.56 42.46
N PRO A 500 -23.48 -1.66 43.00
CA PRO A 500 -24.32 -1.63 44.20
C PRO A 500 -23.62 -0.88 45.36
N PRO A 501 -24.37 -0.25 46.29
CA PRO A 501 -23.79 0.55 47.36
C PRO A 501 -22.71 -0.18 48.17
N GLU A 502 -22.96 -1.43 48.55
CA GLU A 502 -22.04 -2.28 49.30
C GLU A 502 -20.76 -2.61 48.52
N GLU A 503 -20.88 -2.84 47.20
CA GLU A 503 -19.74 -3.09 46.33
C GLU A 503 -18.93 -1.82 46.08
N LEU A 504 -19.59 -0.66 45.98
CA LEU A 504 -18.92 0.62 45.82
C LEU A 504 -18.09 0.98 47.06
N VAL A 505 -18.61 0.74 48.26
CA VAL A 505 -17.85 0.88 49.51
C VAL A 505 -16.61 -0.01 49.48
N ARG A 506 -16.79 -1.30 49.19
CA ARG A 506 -15.67 -2.24 49.06
C ARG A 506 -14.66 -1.78 48.02
N PHE A 507 -15.10 -1.32 46.85
CA PHE A 507 -14.22 -0.81 45.81
C PHE A 507 -13.38 0.38 46.31
N VAL A 508 -14.00 1.35 46.99
CA VAL A 508 -13.29 2.52 47.54
C VAL A 508 -12.26 2.11 48.59
N GLU A 509 -12.57 1.13 49.43
CA GLU A 509 -11.61 0.63 50.43
C GLU A 509 -10.41 -0.09 49.79
N GLN A 510 -10.66 -0.79 48.69
CA GLN A 510 -9.78 -1.82 48.15
C GLN A 510 -9.01 -1.43 46.88
N ALA A 511 -9.51 -0.46 46.12
CA ALA A 511 -8.88 0.01 44.90
C ALA A 511 -7.64 0.87 45.23
N PRO A 512 -6.62 0.85 44.35
CA PRO A 512 -5.46 1.71 44.53
C PRO A 512 -5.85 3.20 44.53
N PRO A 513 -5.21 4.06 45.35
CA PRO A 513 -5.53 5.48 45.44
C PRO A 513 -5.48 6.22 44.09
N GLU A 514 -4.52 5.86 43.24
CA GLU A 514 -4.37 6.41 41.90
C GLU A 514 -5.55 6.10 40.98
N VAL A 515 -6.15 4.91 41.12
CA VAL A 515 -7.36 4.53 40.38
C VAL A 515 -8.54 5.36 40.85
N LEU A 516 -8.69 5.57 42.17
CA LEU A 516 -9.75 6.40 42.72
C LEU A 516 -9.63 7.87 42.28
N ARG A 517 -8.42 8.42 42.29
CA ARG A 517 -8.14 9.76 41.78
C ARG A 517 -8.50 9.86 40.30
N TRP A 518 -8.06 8.90 39.49
CA TRP A 518 -8.39 8.85 38.07
C TRP A 518 -9.90 8.76 37.82
N VAL A 519 -10.64 7.94 38.57
CA VAL A 519 -12.11 7.86 38.46
C VAL A 519 -12.73 9.23 38.78
N GLY A 520 -12.22 9.92 39.81
CA GLY A 520 -12.63 11.29 40.12
C GLY A 520 -12.41 12.25 38.96
N ASP A 521 -11.21 12.28 38.40
CA ASP A 521 -10.86 13.13 37.26
C ASP A 521 -11.73 12.81 36.02
N ALA A 522 -11.98 11.52 35.77
CA ALA A 522 -12.82 11.05 34.67
C ALA A 522 -14.29 11.50 34.82
N ILE A 523 -14.83 11.51 36.05
CA ILE A 523 -16.19 12.00 36.33
C ILE A 523 -16.32 13.47 35.95
N GLU A 524 -15.33 14.30 36.33
CA GLU A 524 -15.37 15.72 36.00
C GLU A 524 -15.19 15.96 34.51
N ALA A 525 -14.22 15.27 33.90
CA ALA A 525 -13.84 15.50 32.51
C ALA A 525 -14.93 15.09 31.49
N ASP A 526 -15.67 14.01 31.79
CA ASP A 526 -16.80 13.55 30.96
C ASP A 526 -18.17 14.03 31.49
N HIS A 527 -18.20 14.89 32.53
CA HIS A 527 -19.41 15.40 33.17
C HIS A 527 -20.39 14.29 33.60
N LEU A 528 -19.89 13.18 34.14
CA LEU A 528 -20.70 12.01 34.47
C LEU A 528 -21.72 12.29 35.59
N ALA A 529 -21.54 13.35 36.38
CA ALA A 529 -22.51 13.80 37.38
C ALA A 529 -23.85 14.26 36.76
N ASP A 530 -23.82 14.79 35.54
CA ASP A 530 -25.00 15.31 34.84
C ASP A 530 -25.78 14.21 34.10
N VAL A 531 -25.22 13.00 34.05
CA VAL A 531 -25.81 11.85 33.39
C VAL A 531 -26.65 11.08 34.41
N GLU A 532 -27.97 11.07 34.23
CA GLU A 532 -28.95 10.54 35.19
C GLU A 532 -28.59 9.14 35.73
N GLN A 533 -28.20 8.23 34.85
CA GLN A 533 -27.82 6.85 35.18
C GLN A 533 -26.55 6.73 36.06
N PHE A 534 -25.73 7.78 36.19
CA PHE A 534 -24.49 7.77 36.96
C PHE A 534 -24.53 8.73 38.16
N ALA A 535 -25.48 9.66 38.21
CA ALA A 535 -25.56 10.70 39.23
C ALA A 535 -25.57 10.16 40.67
N ASP A 536 -26.26 9.03 40.91
CA ASP A 536 -26.30 8.43 42.25
C ASP A 536 -24.96 7.79 42.65
N GLY A 537 -24.33 7.05 41.75
CA GLY A 537 -22.99 6.49 41.95
C GLY A 537 -21.95 7.58 42.20
N VAL A 538 -22.00 8.68 41.45
CA VAL A 538 -21.11 9.85 41.64
C VAL A 538 -21.30 10.47 43.02
N ARG A 539 -22.53 10.71 43.47
CA ARG A 539 -22.81 11.25 44.82
C ARG A 539 -22.25 10.35 45.91
N ARG A 540 -22.47 9.04 45.80
CA ARG A 540 -21.98 8.05 46.78
C ARG A 540 -20.45 8.00 46.80
N LEU A 541 -19.82 7.92 45.64
CA LEU A 541 -18.36 7.88 45.52
C LEU A 541 -17.71 9.13 46.15
N ARG A 542 -18.24 10.32 45.85
CA ARG A 542 -17.77 11.58 46.47
C ARG A 542 -17.93 11.58 47.99
N GLY A 543 -19.06 11.08 48.49
CA GLY A 543 -19.31 10.96 49.93
C GLY A 543 -18.34 10.00 50.64
N LEU A 544 -17.99 8.87 50.01
CA LEU A 544 -17.05 7.90 50.55
C LEU A 544 -15.60 8.39 50.48
N ALA A 545 -15.21 9.05 49.39
CA ALA A 545 -13.87 9.61 49.22
C ALA A 545 -13.57 10.74 50.22
N ALA A 546 -14.58 11.53 50.59
CA ALA A 546 -14.46 12.59 51.60
C ALA A 546 -14.21 12.07 53.02
N ILE A 547 -14.41 10.78 53.29
CA ILE A 547 -14.15 10.14 54.60
C ILE A 547 -12.71 9.60 54.70
N ARG A 548 -12.01 9.45 53.56
CA ARG A 548 -10.67 8.85 53.48
C ARG A 548 -9.53 9.88 53.49
N HIS A 549 -9.86 11.17 53.38
CA HIS A 549 -8.98 12.32 53.55
C HIS A 549 -9.34 13.05 54.84
#